data_AF-A0A7K7PKF7-F1
#
_entry.id   AF-A0A7K7PKF7-F1
#
_cell.length_a   1.000
_cell.length_b   1.000
_cell.length_c   1.000
_cell.angle_alpha   90.00
_cell.angle_beta   90.00
_cell.angle_gamma   90.00
#
_symmetry.space_group_name_H-M   'P 1'
#
loop_
_entity.id
_entity.type
_entity.pdbx_description
1 polymer ?
#
loop_
_entity_poly.entity_id
_entity_poly.type
_entity_poly.pdbx_seq_one_letter_code
_entity_poly.pdbx_strand_id
1 'polypeptide(L)'
;RMEGYGYYRLPTGAEYRGELWDGMFHGKGELLLPTGGSYRALWDRGVAKEGKYAFADGLEYDEEKWRYCDGYDRRFYTEICSGFKPPGIPQLTNRDPPKIIPEGCYDCGDGFYDPKTRRVFDYKRKFLRNA
;
A
#
# COMPACT_ATOMS: atom_id res chain seq x y z
N ARG A 1 7.08 -20.70 23.95
CA ARG A 1 6.83 -19.30 24.31
C ARG A 1 7.72 -18.45 23.41
N MET A 2 7.13 -17.61 22.56
CA MET A 2 7.92 -16.70 21.70
C MET A 2 8.22 -15.44 22.50
N GLU A 3 9.50 -15.15 22.65
CA GLU A 3 10.04 -14.01 23.39
C GLU A 3 11.15 -13.38 22.54
N GLY A 4 11.31 -12.05 22.62
CA GLY A 4 12.32 -11.32 21.87
C GLY A 4 11.93 -11.05 20.42
N TYR A 5 12.90 -10.73 19.56
CA TYR A 5 12.61 -10.37 18.17
C TYR A 5 12.22 -11.61 17.34
N GLY A 6 11.14 -11.49 16.58
CA GLY A 6 10.64 -12.59 15.77
C GLY A 6 9.82 -12.16 14.57
N TYR A 7 9.48 -13.16 13.77
CA TYR A 7 8.67 -13.06 12.56
C TYR A 7 7.43 -13.91 12.74
N TYR A 8 6.25 -13.34 12.50
CA TYR A 8 4.98 -14.06 12.61
C TYR A 8 4.10 -13.78 11.40
N ARG A 9 3.68 -14.83 10.70
CA ARG A 9 2.76 -14.72 9.57
C ARG A 9 1.33 -14.98 10.04
N LEU A 10 0.46 -13.99 9.89
CA LEU A 10 -0.94 -14.10 10.23
C LEU A 10 -1.69 -14.93 9.18
N PRO A 11 -2.80 -15.60 9.55
CA PRO A 11 -3.67 -16.29 8.60
C PRO A 11 -4.22 -15.39 7.49
N THR A 12 -4.34 -14.08 7.75
CA THR A 12 -4.75 -13.07 6.75
C THR A 12 -3.69 -12.80 5.69
N GLY A 13 -2.49 -13.36 5.84
CA GLY A 13 -1.34 -13.17 4.95
C GLY A 13 -0.42 -12.02 5.36
N ALA A 14 -0.83 -11.18 6.33
CA ALA A 14 0.04 -10.15 6.87
C ALA A 14 1.23 -10.76 7.63
N GLU A 15 2.37 -10.06 7.65
CA GLU A 15 3.58 -10.51 8.33
C GLU A 15 4.00 -9.49 9.39
N TYR A 16 4.12 -9.93 10.64
CA TYR A 16 4.70 -9.14 11.71
C TYR A 16 6.20 -9.39 11.82
N ARG A 17 6.97 -8.33 12.05
CA ARG A 17 8.41 -8.34 12.28
C ARG A 17 8.71 -7.41 13.44
N GLY A 18 9.11 -7.95 14.59
CA GLY A 18 9.28 -7.12 15.78
C GLY A 18 9.46 -7.92 17.04
N GLU A 19 9.42 -7.23 18.17
CA GLU A 19 9.51 -7.87 19.48
C GLU A 19 8.22 -8.64 19.80
N LEU A 20 8.37 -9.75 20.49
CA LEU A 20 7.31 -10.64 20.94
C LEU A 20 7.44 -10.82 22.44
N TRP A 21 6.31 -10.86 23.14
CA TRP A 21 6.23 -11.18 24.55
C TRP A 21 5.05 -12.11 24.79
N ASP A 22 5.34 -13.30 25.32
CA ASP A 22 4.37 -14.38 25.52
C ASP A 22 3.56 -14.71 24.25
N GLY A 23 4.22 -14.70 23.09
CA GLY A 23 3.58 -14.94 21.79
C GLY A 23 2.70 -13.80 21.25
N MET A 24 2.62 -12.67 21.96
CA MET A 24 1.93 -11.47 21.49
C MET A 24 2.92 -10.46 20.91
N PHE A 25 2.47 -9.61 19.98
CA PHE A 25 3.28 -8.49 19.49
C PHE A 25 3.56 -7.53 20.64
N HIS A 26 4.83 -7.16 20.80
CA HIS A 26 5.27 -6.27 21.86
C HIS A 26 6.41 -5.35 21.37
N GLY A 27 6.74 -4.32 22.15
CA GLY A 27 7.86 -3.42 21.83
C GLY A 27 7.74 -2.77 20.45
N LYS A 28 8.86 -2.61 19.75
CA LYS A 28 8.84 -2.09 18.37
C LYS A 28 8.57 -3.20 17.38
N GLY A 29 7.66 -2.95 16.44
CA GLY A 29 7.35 -3.90 15.38
C GLY A 29 6.70 -3.28 14.15
N GLU A 30 6.84 -3.96 13.03
CA GLU A 30 6.26 -3.63 11.74
C GLU A 30 5.32 -4.75 11.28
N LEU A 31 4.10 -4.37 10.91
CA LEU A 31 3.14 -5.24 10.24
C LEU A 31 3.15 -4.94 8.74
N LEU A 32 3.56 -5.92 7.94
CA LEU A 32 3.55 -5.87 6.48
C LEU A 32 2.23 -6.45 5.96
N LEU A 33 1.51 -5.67 5.17
CA LEU A 33 0.23 -6.07 4.60
C LEU A 33 0.42 -6.78 3.26
N PRO A 34 -0.45 -7.73 2.89
CA PRO A 34 -0.41 -8.38 1.57
C PRO A 34 -0.53 -7.41 0.39
N THR A 35 -1.13 -6.24 0.62
CA THR A 35 -1.26 -5.16 -0.36
C THR A 35 0.05 -4.40 -0.60
N GLY A 36 1.09 -4.66 0.19
CA GLY A 36 2.41 -4.05 0.12
C GLY A 36 2.62 -2.88 1.10
N GLY A 37 1.54 -2.34 1.69
CA GLY A 37 1.66 -1.32 2.73
C GLY A 37 2.27 -1.89 4.02
N SER A 38 2.79 -1.01 4.87
CA SER A 38 3.31 -1.39 6.19
C SER A 38 2.77 -0.50 7.30
N TYR A 39 2.70 -1.06 8.50
CA TYR A 39 2.30 -0.36 9.70
C TYR A 39 3.34 -0.56 10.79
N ARG A 40 4.14 0.48 11.06
CA ARG A 40 5.17 0.47 12.10
C ARG A 40 4.60 1.05 13.37
N ALA A 41 4.65 0.31 14.47
CA ALA A 41 4.05 0.73 15.72
C ALA A 41 4.85 0.30 16.95
N LEU A 42 4.51 0.93 18.07
CA LEU A 42 4.77 0.40 19.40
C LEU A 42 3.61 -0.52 19.80
N TRP A 43 3.94 -1.76 20.15
CA TRP A 43 2.99 -2.81 20.47
C TRP A 43 3.02 -3.14 21.96
N ASP A 44 1.85 -3.31 22.55
CA ASP A 44 1.67 -3.73 23.93
C ASP A 44 0.65 -4.86 23.98
N ARG A 45 1.13 -6.08 24.21
CA ARG A 45 0.32 -7.31 24.30
C ARG A 45 -0.65 -7.46 23.13
N GLY A 46 -0.14 -7.29 21.92
CA GLY A 46 -0.89 -7.43 20.66
C GLY A 46 -1.63 -6.17 20.21
N VAL A 47 -1.66 -5.11 21.03
CA VAL A 47 -2.36 -3.86 20.69
C VAL A 47 -1.35 -2.81 20.25
N ALA A 48 -1.55 -2.24 19.06
CA ALA A 48 -0.78 -1.08 18.62
C ALA A 48 -1.19 0.16 19.42
N LYS A 49 -0.23 0.86 20.02
CA LYS A 49 -0.46 2.10 20.79
C LYS A 49 -0.34 3.33 19.92
N GLU A 50 0.76 3.42 19.20
CA GLU A 50 1.08 4.51 18.28
C GLU A 50 1.79 3.92 17.08
N GLY A 51 1.42 4.35 15.88
CA GLY A 51 2.05 3.83 14.68
C GLY A 51 1.87 4.71 13.46
N LYS A 52 2.70 4.43 12.46
CA LYS A 52 2.72 5.09 11.16
C LYS A 52 2.43 4.07 10.08
N TYR A 53 1.51 4.44 9.20
CA TYR A 53 1.22 3.67 8.00
C TYR A 53 2.03 4.20 6.82
N ALA A 54 2.65 3.30 6.07
CA ALA A 54 3.24 3.59 4.77
C ALA A 54 2.49 2.81 3.69
N PHE A 55 2.14 3.48 2.60
CA PHE A 55 1.59 2.84 1.41
C PHE A 55 2.66 1.96 0.74
N ALA A 56 2.25 1.10 -0.19
CA ALA A 56 3.15 0.13 -0.85
C ALA A 56 4.29 0.78 -1.65
N ASP A 57 4.14 2.06 -2.02
CA ASP A 57 5.15 2.89 -2.68
C ASP A 57 6.05 3.64 -1.69
N GLY A 58 5.84 3.50 -0.38
CA GLY A 58 6.60 4.14 0.68
C GLY A 58 6.06 5.51 1.11
N LEU A 59 5.00 6.02 0.48
CA LEU A 59 4.34 7.25 0.94
C LEU A 59 3.85 7.04 2.37
N GLU A 60 4.32 7.86 3.31
CA GLU A 60 3.81 7.84 4.69
C GLU A 60 2.46 8.55 4.76
N TYR A 61 1.49 7.93 5.41
CA TYR A 61 0.24 8.59 5.77
C TYR A 61 0.47 9.61 6.88
N ASP A 62 -0.03 10.82 6.68
CA ASP A 62 -0.01 11.90 7.66
C ASP A 62 -1.41 12.51 7.72
N GLU A 63 -2.07 12.41 8.88
CA GLU A 63 -3.43 12.88 9.08
C GLU A 63 -3.53 14.41 9.16
N GLU A 64 -2.49 15.08 9.68
CA GLU A 64 -2.48 16.53 9.89
C GLU A 64 -1.92 17.27 8.67
N LYS A 65 -0.95 16.66 7.98
CA LYS A 65 -0.14 17.26 6.91
C LYS A 65 -0.12 16.40 5.66
N TRP A 66 -1.30 16.00 5.20
CA TRP A 66 -1.43 15.28 3.93
C TRP A 66 -1.09 16.17 2.73
N ARG A 67 0.04 15.88 2.07
CA ARG A 67 0.53 16.64 0.90
C ARG A 67 0.41 15.92 -0.43
N TYR A 68 -0.04 14.66 -0.41
CA TYR A 68 -0.13 13.86 -1.63
C TYR A 68 -1.38 14.21 -2.44
N CYS A 69 -1.17 14.62 -3.69
CA CYS A 69 -2.21 14.98 -4.64
C CYS A 69 -3.25 15.99 -4.09
N ASP A 70 -2.78 16.99 -3.33
CA ASP A 70 -3.63 18.06 -2.80
C ASP A 70 -4.03 19.09 -3.89
N GLY A 71 -4.69 20.18 -3.51
CA GLY A 71 -5.14 21.21 -4.46
C GLY A 71 -4.00 22.02 -5.11
N TYR A 72 -2.81 22.04 -4.52
CA TYR A 72 -1.64 22.80 -4.97
C TYR A 72 -0.64 21.90 -5.69
N ASP A 73 -0.45 20.67 -5.21
CA ASP A 73 0.52 19.71 -5.73
C ASP A 73 -0.17 18.41 -6.14
N ARG A 74 -0.35 18.24 -7.46
CA ARG A 74 -1.02 17.07 -8.07
C ARG A 74 -0.03 15.98 -8.49
N ARG A 75 1.25 16.11 -8.14
CA ARG A 75 2.28 15.14 -8.52
C ARG A 75 2.01 13.78 -7.89
N PHE A 76 2.34 12.74 -8.65
CA PHE A 76 2.46 11.39 -8.11
C PHE A 76 3.65 11.30 -7.14
N TYR A 77 3.62 10.33 -6.21
CA TYR A 77 4.63 10.22 -5.15
C TYR A 77 6.00 9.91 -5.77
N THR A 78 6.02 9.09 -6.82
CA THR A 78 7.26 8.85 -7.57
C THR A 78 7.78 10.11 -8.27
N GLU A 79 6.93 11.03 -8.73
CA GLU A 79 7.38 12.32 -9.28
C GLU A 79 7.91 13.25 -8.19
N ILE A 80 7.36 13.17 -6.96
CA ILE A 80 7.90 13.87 -5.80
C ILE A 80 9.30 13.33 -5.46
N CYS A 81 9.48 12.01 -5.47
CA CYS A 81 10.76 11.36 -5.12
C CYS A 81 11.82 11.46 -6.22
N SER A 82 11.44 11.34 -7.49
CA SER A 82 12.36 11.19 -8.62
C SER A 82 12.38 12.39 -9.58
N GLY A 83 11.53 13.39 -9.34
CA GLY A 83 11.39 14.56 -10.21
C GLY A 83 10.52 14.29 -11.45
N PHE A 84 10.39 15.31 -12.29
CA PHE A 84 9.55 15.25 -13.48
C PHE A 84 10.24 14.54 -14.65
N LYS A 85 9.43 13.87 -15.44
CA LYS A 85 9.82 13.43 -16.77
C LYS A 85 9.91 14.63 -17.74
N PRO A 86 10.72 14.50 -18.81
CA PRO A 86 10.74 15.46 -19.90
C PRO A 86 9.35 15.77 -20.46
N PRO A 87 9.14 16.99 -21.00
CA PRO A 87 7.90 17.32 -21.71
C PRO A 87 7.58 16.30 -22.80
N GLY A 88 6.30 15.94 -22.92
CA GLY A 88 5.81 14.99 -23.94
C GLY A 88 5.74 13.53 -23.48
N ILE A 89 6.28 13.19 -22.30
CA ILE A 89 6.16 11.85 -21.69
C ILE A 89 5.66 11.93 -20.24
N PRO A 90 4.45 12.47 -20.00
CA PRO A 90 3.92 12.61 -18.65
C PRO A 90 3.75 11.25 -17.99
N GLN A 91 3.96 11.21 -16.69
CA GLN A 91 3.62 10.02 -15.91
C GLN A 91 2.09 9.91 -15.83
N LEU A 92 1.54 8.75 -16.20
CA LEU A 92 0.08 8.54 -16.28
C LEU A 92 -0.53 8.00 -14.98
N THR A 93 0.25 7.25 -14.20
CA THR A 93 -0.17 6.65 -12.94
C THR A 93 0.97 6.75 -11.95
N ASN A 94 0.71 6.64 -10.64
CA ASN A 94 1.76 6.65 -9.63
C ASN A 94 2.84 5.56 -9.80
N ARG A 95 2.58 4.54 -10.64
CA ARG A 95 3.57 3.56 -11.08
C ARG A 95 4.05 3.86 -12.49
N ASP A 96 5.35 3.78 -12.69
CA ASP A 96 5.97 3.97 -14.01
C ASP A 96 6.95 2.82 -14.33
N PRO A 97 6.81 2.11 -15.47
CA PRO A 97 5.73 2.24 -16.44
C PRO A 97 4.37 1.81 -15.88
N PRO A 98 3.26 2.36 -16.41
CA PRO A 98 1.91 2.01 -15.96
C PRO A 98 1.61 0.53 -16.26
N LYS A 99 0.67 -0.04 -15.51
CA LYS A 99 0.22 -1.41 -15.75
C LYS A 99 -0.51 -1.47 -17.09
N ILE A 100 -0.27 -2.55 -17.83
CA ILE A 100 -0.97 -2.80 -19.10
C ILE A 100 -2.37 -3.33 -18.77
N ILE A 101 -3.39 -2.62 -19.21
CA ILE A 101 -4.80 -2.97 -19.07
C ILE A 101 -5.45 -3.01 -20.45
N PRO A 102 -6.58 -3.73 -20.63
CA PRO A 102 -7.27 -3.76 -21.93
C PRO A 102 -7.75 -2.36 -22.37
N GLU A 103 -7.84 -2.15 -23.68
CA GLU A 103 -8.30 -0.88 -24.23
C GLU A 103 -9.73 -0.54 -23.77
N GLY A 104 -9.93 0.73 -23.42
CA GLY A 104 -11.20 1.22 -22.87
C GLY A 104 -11.49 0.80 -21.42
N CYS A 105 -10.56 0.11 -20.75
CA CYS A 105 -10.63 -0.16 -19.32
C CYS A 105 -9.88 0.90 -18.50
N TYR A 106 -10.17 0.96 -17.21
CA TYR A 106 -9.59 1.94 -16.28
C TYR A 106 -8.86 1.24 -15.14
N ASP A 107 -7.66 1.68 -14.79
CA ASP A 107 -6.90 1.13 -13.66
C ASP A 107 -7.59 1.48 -12.33
N CYS A 108 -7.75 0.50 -11.44
CA CYS A 108 -8.34 0.66 -10.10
C CYS A 108 -7.32 0.45 -8.97
N GLY A 109 -6.04 0.25 -9.28
CA GLY A 109 -4.95 -0.02 -8.33
C GLY A 109 -4.83 -1.50 -7.93
N ASP A 110 -5.96 -2.19 -7.78
CA ASP A 110 -6.05 -3.64 -7.51
C ASP A 110 -6.44 -4.48 -8.74
N GLY A 111 -6.65 -3.81 -9.87
CA GLY A 111 -7.12 -4.42 -11.11
C GLY A 111 -7.46 -3.37 -12.16
N PHE A 112 -8.36 -3.74 -13.07
CA PHE A 112 -8.95 -2.81 -14.02
C PHE A 112 -10.48 -2.96 -14.06
N TYR A 113 -11.15 -1.83 -14.21
CA TYR A 113 -12.57 -1.72 -14.44
C TYR A 113 -12.88 -1.77 -15.93
N ASP A 114 -13.77 -2.68 -16.32
CA ASP A 114 -14.34 -2.76 -17.66
C ASP A 114 -15.74 -2.09 -17.67
N PRO A 115 -15.89 -0.93 -18.33
CA PRO A 115 -17.16 -0.20 -18.38
C PRO A 115 -18.25 -0.93 -19.18
N LYS A 116 -17.89 -1.84 -20.10
CA LYS A 116 -18.87 -2.58 -20.91
C LYS A 116 -19.57 -3.65 -20.08
N THR A 117 -18.82 -4.33 -19.21
CA THR A 117 -19.36 -5.38 -18.34
C THR A 117 -19.71 -4.89 -16.94
N ARG A 118 -19.29 -3.66 -16.58
CA ARG A 118 -19.42 -3.06 -15.24
C ARG A 118 -18.76 -3.91 -14.14
N ARG A 119 -17.59 -4.46 -14.43
CA ARG A 119 -16.87 -5.38 -13.55
C ARG A 119 -15.42 -4.96 -13.37
N VAL A 120 -14.87 -5.32 -12.22
CA VAL A 120 -13.45 -5.17 -11.92
C VAL A 120 -12.79 -6.54 -11.95
N PHE A 121 -11.68 -6.63 -12.68
CA PHE A 121 -10.84 -7.82 -12.77
C PHE A 121 -9.45 -7.49 -12.24
N ASP A 122 -8.75 -8.46 -11.66
CA ASP A 122 -7.33 -8.28 -11.36
C ASP A 122 -6.51 -8.17 -12.65
N TYR A 123 -5.23 -7.81 -12.54
CA TYR A 123 -4.35 -7.69 -13.71
C TYR A 123 -4.06 -9.02 -14.42
N LYS A 124 -4.47 -10.16 -13.85
CA LYS A 124 -4.44 -11.50 -14.47
C LYS A 124 -5.79 -11.89 -15.09
N ARG A 125 -6.74 -10.95 -15.18
CA ARG A 125 -8.10 -11.12 -15.72
C ARG A 125 -8.99 -12.05 -14.90
N LYS A 126 -8.71 -12.24 -13.62
CA LYS A 126 -9.59 -12.93 -12.68
C LYS A 126 -10.63 -11.94 -12.16
N PHE A 127 -11.90 -12.33 -12.16
CA PHE A 127 -12.98 -11.51 -11.61
C PHE A 127 -12.73 -11.18 -10.12
N LEU A 128 -12.90 -9.91 -9.75
CA LEU A 128 -12.80 -9.44 -8.37
C LEU A 128 -14.17 -9.04 -7.81
N ARG A 129 -14.86 -8.09 -8.45
CA ARG A 129 -16.12 -7.50 -7.98
C ARG A 129 -16.91 -6.83 -9.11
N ASN A 130 -18.18 -6.54 -8.85
CA ASN A 130 -18.95 -5.61 -9.67
C ASN A 130 -18.62 -4.17 -9.27
N ALA A 131 -18.86 -3.22 -10.18
CA ALA A 131 -18.67 -1.78 -9.97
C ALA A 131 -19.99 -1.04 -9.70
#